data_AF-A0A1R1Y757-F1
#
_entry.id   AF-A0A1R1Y757-F1
#
_cell.length_a   1.000
_cell.length_b   1.000
_cell.length_c   1.000
_cell.angle_alpha   90.00
_cell.angle_beta   90.00
_cell.angle_gamma   90.00
#
_symmetry.space_group_name_H-M   'P 1'
#
loop_
_entity.id
_entity.type
_entity.pdbx_description
1 polymer ?
#
loop_
_entity_poly.entity_id
_entity_poly.type
_entity_poly.pdbx_seq_one_letter_code
_entity_poly.pdbx_strand_id
1 'polypeptide(L)' 'MNSARPHIIYKAQPSVYRFTAERARYWAKSGIMWTGFAGVTLLLLASQVPVVKRGIMSKIPGIGEYWKVEEED' A
#
# COMPACT_ATOMS: atom_id res chain seq x y z
N MET A 1 -44.02 35.91 -15.13
CA MET A 1 -43.26 34.66 -15.38
C MET A 1 -42.42 34.37 -14.15
N ASN A 2 -42.81 33.38 -13.34
CA ASN A 2 -42.06 32.96 -12.15
C ASN A 2 -40.90 32.07 -12.58
N SER A 3 -39.65 32.51 -12.44
CA SER A 3 -38.49 31.62 -12.57
C SER A 3 -38.33 30.84 -11.27
N ALA A 4 -38.68 29.55 -11.31
CA ALA A 4 -38.37 28.64 -10.23
C ALA A 4 -36.84 28.52 -10.12
N ARG A 5 -36.26 28.96 -9.00
CA ARG A 5 -34.83 28.76 -8.73
C ARG A 5 -34.58 27.25 -8.54
N PRO A 6 -33.52 26.67 -9.15
CA PRO A 6 -33.21 25.27 -8.93
C PRO A 6 -32.92 25.03 -7.45
N HIS A 7 -33.66 24.10 -6.85
CA HIS A 7 -33.45 23.68 -5.47
C HIS A 7 -32.23 22.76 -5.43
N ILE A 8 -31.19 23.14 -4.71
CA ILE A 8 -29.99 22.32 -4.54
C ILE A 8 -30.35 21.18 -3.59
N ILE A 9 -30.39 19.94 -4.09
CA ILE A 9 -30.61 18.74 -3.28
C ILE A 9 -29.28 18.36 -2.63
N TYR A 10 -29.12 18.65 -1.35
CA TYR A 10 -27.95 18.24 -0.58
C TYR A 10 -28.04 16.73 -0.29
N LYS A 11 -27.08 15.95 -0.83
CA LYS A 11 -26.91 14.54 -0.47
C LYS A 11 -26.08 14.44 0.80
N ALA A 12 -26.55 13.68 1.78
CA ALA A 12 -25.78 13.39 2.99
C ALA A 12 -24.53 12.58 2.60
N GLN A 13 -23.35 13.16 2.79
CA GLN A 13 -22.08 12.46 2.58
C GLN A 13 -21.66 11.80 3.89
N PRO A 14 -21.56 10.46 3.96
CA PRO A 14 -21.09 9.79 5.16
C PRO A 14 -19.63 10.18 5.43
N SER A 15 -19.36 10.67 6.63
CA SER A 15 -18.02 11.00 7.10
C SER A 15 -17.82 10.51 8.51
N VAL A 16 -16.65 9.96 8.81
CA VAL A 16 -16.24 9.56 10.15
C VAL A 16 -15.12 10.49 10.56
N TYR A 17 -15.30 11.26 11.64
CA TYR A 17 -14.27 12.18 12.14
C TYR A 17 -13.73 13.15 11.07
N ARG A 18 -14.63 13.72 10.24
CA ARG A 18 -14.30 14.59 9.08
C ARG A 18 -13.49 13.90 7.96
N PHE A 19 -13.39 12.58 7.99
CA PHE A 19 -12.81 11.78 6.92
C PHE A 19 -13.92 11.24 6.01
N THR A 20 -13.85 11.60 4.74
CA THR A 20 -14.78 11.12 3.70
C THR A 20 -14.10 10.08 2.83
N ALA A 21 -14.88 9.21 2.17
CA ALA A 21 -14.34 8.24 1.22
C ALA A 21 -13.60 8.92 0.04
N GLU A 22 -14.12 10.06 -0.44
CA GLU A 22 -13.46 10.88 -1.47
C GLU A 22 -12.09 11.37 -0.99
N ARG A 23 -12.01 11.86 0.25
CA ARG A 23 -10.74 12.27 0.86
C ARG A 23 -9.78 11.09 0.98
N ALA A 24 -10.24 9.94 1.46
CA ALA A 24 -9.42 8.72 1.54
C ALA A 24 -8.82 8.33 0.19
N ARG A 25 -9.59 8.49 -0.90
CA ARG A 25 -9.17 8.15 -2.26
C ARG A 25 -8.02 9.02 -2.77
N TYR A 26 -7.96 10.29 -2.36
CA TYR A 26 -6.82 11.16 -2.67
C TYR A 26 -5.53 10.71 -1.98
N TRP A 27 -5.63 10.20 -0.75
CA TRP A 27 -4.49 9.70 0.01
C TRP A 27 -4.12 8.24 -0.32
N ALA A 28 -5.01 7.50 -0.97
CA ALA A 28 -4.81 6.08 -1.29
C ALA A 28 -3.52 5.83 -2.11
N LYS A 29 -3.24 6.68 -3.11
CA LYS A 29 -1.99 6.56 -3.90
C LYS A 29 -0.75 6.70 -3.03
N SER A 30 -0.73 7.72 -2.17
CA SER A 30 0.36 7.94 -1.21
C SER A 30 0.48 6.79 -0.22
N GLY A 31 -0.64 6.28 0.29
CA GLY A 31 -0.68 5.13 1.20
C GLY A 31 -0.10 3.86 0.58
N ILE A 32 -0.41 3.58 -0.69
CA ILE A 32 0.17 2.45 -1.44
C ILE A 32 1.69 2.61 -1.55
N MET A 33 2.17 3.80 -1.92
CA MET A 33 3.61 4.07 -2.05
C MET A 33 4.35 3.89 -0.72
N TRP A 34 3.80 4.43 0.36
CA TRP A 34 4.37 4.26 1.70
C TRP A 34 4.36 2.82 2.17
N THR A 35 3.31 2.06 1.87
CA THR A 35 3.22 0.63 2.19
C THR A 35 4.30 -0.15 1.43
N GLY A 36 4.48 0.13 0.14
CA GLY A 36 5.54 -0.46 -0.66
C GLY A 36 6.93 -0.15 -0.11
N PHE A 37 7.19 1.12 0.20
CA PHE A 37 8.47 1.56 0.78
C PHE A 37 8.76 0.91 2.14
N ALA A 38 7.77 0.89 3.04
CA ALA A 38 7.89 0.25 4.33
C ALA A 38 8.12 -1.26 4.19
N GLY A 39 7.42 -1.91 3.26
CA GLY A 39 7.59 -3.33 2.95
C GLY A 39 9.01 -3.66 2.48
N VAL A 40 9.56 -2.89 1.54
CA VAL A 40 10.94 -3.07 1.06
C VAL A 40 11.95 -2.82 2.16
N THR A 41 11.75 -1.79 2.97
CA THR A 41 12.64 -1.47 4.11
C THR A 41 12.63 -2.59 5.14
N LEU A 42 11.45 -3.12 5.49
CA LEU A 42 11.32 -4.24 6.40
C LEU A 42 11.99 -5.50 5.83
N LEU A 43 11.83 -5.76 4.53
CA LEU A 43 12.48 -6.87 3.85
C LEU A 43 14.02 -6.74 3.91
N LEU A 44 14.55 -5.52 3.74
CA LEU A 44 15.98 -5.24 3.83
C LEU A 44 16.51 -5.48 5.25
N LEU A 45 15.80 -4.99 6.28
CA LEU A 45 16.19 -5.23 7.67
C LEU A 45 16.10 -6.73 8.03
N ALA A 46 15.06 -7.40 7.55
CA ALA A 46 14.87 -8.83 7.76
C ALA A 46 15.76 -9.71 6.86
N SER A 47 16.60 -9.11 6.01
CA SER A 47 17.50 -9.85 5.13
C SER A 47 18.49 -10.72 5.87
N GLN A 48 18.82 -10.40 7.12
CA GLN A 48 19.73 -11.21 7.93
C GLN A 48 19.08 -12.50 8.43
N VAL A 49 17.75 -12.61 8.39
CA VAL A 49 17.01 -13.78 8.88
C VAL A 49 16.98 -14.87 7.79
N PRO A 50 17.53 -16.08 8.05
CA PRO A 50 17.60 -17.15 7.04
C PRO A 50 16.24 -17.54 6.45
N VAL A 51 15.19 -17.49 7.26
CA VAL A 51 13.79 -17.79 6.86
C VAL A 51 13.30 -16.81 5.78
N VAL A 52 13.67 -15.52 5.88
CA VAL A 52 13.23 -14.49 4.93
C VAL A 52 14.00 -14.59 3.61
N LYS A 53 15.31 -14.90 3.67
CA LYS A 53 16.10 -15.19 2.47
C LYS A 53 15.53 -16.36 1.68
N ARG A 54 15.32 -17.51 2.36
CA ARG A 54 14.84 -18.75 1.72
C ARG A 54 13.38 -18.68 1.30
N GLY A 55 12.52 -18.01 2.07
CA GLY A 55 11.08 -17.96 1.82
C GLY A 55 10.64 -16.90 0.81
N ILE A 56 11.30 -15.73 0.81
CA ILE A 56 10.87 -14.56 0.04
C ILE A 56 11.95 -14.14 -0.98
N MET A 57 13.20 -13.95 -0.56
CA MET A 57 14.23 -13.40 -1.46
C MET A 57 14.64 -14.37 -2.58
N SER A 58 14.70 -15.66 -2.29
CA SER A 58 15.01 -16.73 -3.26
C SER A 58 14.01 -16.80 -4.43
N LYS A 59 12.79 -16.27 -4.24
CA LYS A 59 11.71 -16.28 -5.23
C LYS A 59 11.71 -15.03 -6.12
N ILE A 60 12.60 -14.06 -5.87
CA ILE A 60 12.69 -12.85 -6.68
C ILE A 60 13.37 -13.20 -8.02
N PRO A 61 12.68 -13.04 -9.16
CA PRO A 61 13.28 -13.34 -10.46
C PRO A 61 14.49 -12.43 -10.72
N GLY A 62 15.60 -13.02 -11.20
CA GLY A 62 16.83 -12.31 -11.55
C GLY A 62 17.87 -12.19 -10.42
N ILE A 63 17.47 -12.14 -9.15
CA ILE A 63 18.41 -12.04 -8.01
C ILE A 63 18.24 -13.16 -6.97
N GLY A 64 17.23 -14.02 -7.11
CA GLY A 64 16.93 -15.08 -6.16
C GLY A 64 18.07 -16.10 -5.98
N GLU A 65 18.88 -16.31 -7.01
CA GLU A 65 20.04 -17.22 -6.92
C GLU A 65 21.15 -16.71 -6.02
N TYR A 66 21.36 -15.38 -5.93
CA TYR A 66 22.33 -14.78 -5.01
C TYR A 66 21.98 -15.05 -3.53
N TRP A 67 20.70 -15.26 -3.25
CA TRP A 67 20.20 -15.49 -1.90
C TRP A 67 19.94 -16.97 -1.58
N LYS A 68 20.21 -17.89 -2.53
CA LYS A 68 20.32 -19.31 -2.23
C LYS A 68 21.57 -19.48 -1.39
N VAL A 69 21.39 -19.58 -0.08
CA VAL A 69 22.46 -19.98 0.83
C VAL A 69 22.84 -21.40 0.37
N GLU A 70 24.06 -21.57 -0.14
CA GLU A 70 24.65 -22.89 -0.33
C GLU A 70 24.53 -23.59 1.03
N GLU A 71 23.75 -24.68 1.07
CA GLU A 71 23.76 -25.57 2.23
C GLU A 71 25.17 -26.18 2.23
N GLU A 72 26.06 -25.67 3.08
CA GLU A 72 27.26 -26.41 3.48
C GLU A 72 26.76 -27.73 4.09
N ASP A 73 27.13 -28.83 3.43
CA ASP A 73 26.90 -30.22 3.84
C ASP A 73 27.35 -30.51 5.29
#